data_AF-A0A0G0GTH9-F1
#
_entry.id   AF-A0A0G0GTH9-F1
#
_cell.length_a   1.000
_cell.length_b   1.000
_cell.length_c   1.000
_cell.angle_alpha   90.00
_cell.angle_beta   90.00
_cell.angle_gamma   90.00
#
_symmetry.space_group_name_H-M   'P 1'
#
loop_
_entity.id
_entity.type
_entity.pdbx_description
1 polymer ?
#
loop_
_entity_poly.entity_id
_entity_poly.type
_entity_poly.pdbx_seq_one_letter_code
_entity_poly.pdbx_strand_id
1 'polypeptide(L)'
;MVLAADGPTASTLYYGVDEDFNFYIVTSPLSEHGVNFSKNPNVACVVVDTNQKMFKTKHRSGVQIKGKTMQASDKNLKKALDIWSHANKEMSEKFFKNISQNIWKDRVFVIKPKEIKWFNEELYGEDGTKTFKF
;
A
#
# COMPACT_ATOMS: atom_id res chain seq x y z
N MET A 1 -9.15 -2.19 0.65
CA MET A 1 -10.53 -1.92 0.23
C MET A 1 -10.52 -0.82 -0.83
N VAL A 2 -10.88 -1.17 -2.06
CA VAL A 2 -10.99 -0.26 -3.20
C VAL A 2 -12.47 -0.11 -3.50
N LEU A 3 -12.97 1.08 -3.80
CA LEU A 3 -14.39 1.25 -4.16
C LEU A 3 -14.57 0.93 -5.65
N ALA A 4 -15.30 -0.14 -5.98
CA ALA A 4 -15.74 -0.47 -7.34
C ALA A 4 -17.09 0.18 -7.67
N ALA A 5 -17.50 0.13 -8.94
CA ALA A 5 -18.76 0.70 -9.42
C ALA A 5 -20.01 0.06 -8.77
N ASP A 6 -19.92 -1.22 -8.38
CA ASP A 6 -21.03 -2.00 -7.83
C ASP A 6 -20.94 -2.23 -6.30
N GLY A 7 -19.97 -1.59 -5.63
CA GLY A 7 -19.74 -1.72 -4.19
C GLY A 7 -18.27 -1.75 -3.77
N PRO A 8 -17.95 -1.80 -2.46
CA PRO A 8 -16.58 -1.92 -2.00
C PRO A 8 -16.00 -3.31 -2.33
N THR A 9 -14.81 -3.35 -2.91
CA THR A 9 -14.04 -4.57 -3.15
C THR A 9 -12.80 -4.60 -2.25
N ALA A 10 -12.38 -5.80 -1.86
CA ALA A 10 -11.20 -6.00 -1.02
C ALA A 10 -10.23 -6.95 -1.72
N SER A 11 -8.96 -6.54 -1.79
CA SER A 11 -7.89 -7.35 -2.37
C SER A 11 -6.67 -7.24 -1.48
N THR A 12 -5.97 -8.37 -1.30
CA THR A 12 -4.66 -8.41 -0.66
C THR A 12 -3.61 -7.99 -1.68
N LEU A 13 -2.77 -7.02 -1.30
CA LEU A 13 -1.75 -6.45 -2.18
C LEU A 13 -0.41 -6.44 -1.46
N TYR A 14 0.65 -6.78 -2.19
CA TYR A 14 2.01 -6.48 -1.76
C TYR A 14 2.29 -5.00 -1.98
N TYR A 15 2.91 -4.34 -1.00
CA TYR A 15 3.13 -2.90 -1.02
C TYR A 15 4.48 -2.52 -0.40
N GLY A 16 5.07 -1.48 -0.97
CA GLY A 16 6.27 -0.83 -0.44
C GLY A 16 5.88 0.53 0.11
N VAL A 17 6.64 1.05 1.07
CA VAL A 17 6.35 2.37 1.66
C VAL A 17 7.62 3.22 1.65
N ASP A 18 7.48 4.51 1.29
CA ASP A 18 8.57 5.47 1.42
C ASP A 18 8.47 6.30 2.71
N GLU A 19 9.47 7.14 2.95
CA GLU A 19 9.56 8.05 4.09
C GLU A 19 8.43 9.08 4.17
N ASP A 20 7.75 9.35 3.04
CA ASP A 20 6.60 10.25 2.93
C ASP A 20 5.26 9.51 3.13
N PHE A 21 5.29 8.25 3.57
CA PHE A 21 4.14 7.35 3.70
C PHE A 21 3.38 7.08 2.38
N ASN A 22 4.02 7.26 1.22
CA ASN A 22 3.43 6.81 -0.04
C ASN A 22 3.57 5.31 -0.17
N PHE A 23 2.47 4.64 -0.55
CA PHE A 23 2.47 3.19 -0.76
C PHE A 23 2.59 2.88 -2.24
N TYR A 24 3.50 1.97 -2.60
CA TYR A 24 3.79 1.56 -3.97
C TYR A 24 3.30 0.13 -4.18
N ILE A 25 2.46 -0.07 -5.19
CA ILE A 25 1.80 -1.35 -5.47
C ILE A 25 2.07 -1.72 -6.91
N VAL A 26 2.38 -2.99 -7.14
CA VAL A 26 2.55 -3.55 -8.48
C VAL A 26 1.35 -4.40 -8.82
N THR A 27 0.59 -4.03 -9.84
CA THR A 27 -0.54 -4.80 -10.32
C THR A 27 -0.77 -4.63 -11.81
N SER A 28 -1.42 -5.60 -12.45
CA SER A 28 -1.92 -5.41 -13.81
C SER A 28 -3.00 -4.33 -13.83
N PRO A 29 -2.96 -3.36 -14.77
CA PRO A 29 -4.06 -2.41 -14.96
C PRO A 29 -5.36 -3.09 -15.40
N LEU A 30 -5.26 -4.33 -15.91
CA LEU A 30 -6.40 -5.16 -16.31
C LEU A 30 -6.95 -6.02 -15.16
N SER A 31 -6.31 -6.04 -13.99
CA SER A 31 -6.86 -6.70 -12.81
C SER A 31 -8.09 -5.94 -12.30
N GLU A 32 -8.96 -6.60 -11.53
CA GLU A 32 -10.16 -5.97 -10.97
C GLU A 32 -9.81 -4.69 -10.18
N HIS A 33 -8.82 -4.75 -9.30
CA HIS A 33 -8.40 -3.58 -8.52
C HIS A 33 -7.67 -2.54 -9.38
N GLY A 34 -6.90 -2.93 -10.41
CA GLY A 34 -6.30 -1.98 -11.36
C GLY A 34 -7.34 -1.21 -12.19
N VAL A 35 -8.40 -1.90 -12.63
CA VAL A 35 -9.56 -1.28 -13.27
C VAL A 35 -10.28 -0.34 -12.29
N ASN A 36 -10.47 -0.78 -11.03
CA ASN A 36 -11.11 0.05 -10.01
C ASN A 36 -10.29 1.31 -9.68
N PHE A 37 -8.97 1.20 -9.59
CA PHE A 37 -8.06 2.33 -9.40
C PHE A 37 -8.19 3.38 -10.50
N SER A 38 -8.38 2.94 -11.74
CA SER A 38 -8.52 3.82 -12.90
C SER A 38 -9.87 4.52 -12.94
N LYS A 39 -10.93 3.88 -12.41
CA LYS A 39 -12.30 4.43 -12.36
C LYS A 39 -12.54 5.34 -11.15
N ASN A 40 -12.04 4.95 -9.99
CA ASN A 40 -12.20 5.68 -8.74
C ASN A 40 -10.88 5.70 -7.98
N PRO A 41 -10.21 6.86 -7.88
CA PRO A 41 -8.94 6.93 -7.19
C PRO A 41 -9.07 6.82 -5.67
N ASN A 42 -10.26 6.90 -5.08
CA ASN A 42 -10.41 6.85 -3.63
C ASN A 42 -10.26 5.41 -3.11
N VAL A 43 -9.38 5.23 -2.14
CA VAL A 43 -9.03 3.92 -1.58
C VAL A 43 -8.98 3.94 -0.07
N ALA A 44 -9.23 2.79 0.54
CA ALA A 44 -9.00 2.52 1.95
C ALA A 44 -8.09 1.30 2.13
N CYS A 45 -7.05 1.40 2.94
CA CYS A 45 -6.11 0.32 3.19
C CYS A 45 -6.09 -0.03 4.69
N VAL A 46 -5.78 -1.29 4.98
CA VAL A 46 -5.53 -1.76 6.34
C VAL A 46 -4.22 -2.53 6.32
N VAL A 47 -3.34 -2.21 7.26
CA VAL A 47 -2.11 -2.96 7.50
C VAL A 47 -2.12 -3.40 8.96
N VAL A 48 -1.91 -4.69 9.16
CA VAL A 48 -1.86 -5.33 10.48
C VAL A 48 -0.81 -6.43 10.44
N ASP A 49 -0.06 -6.59 11.53
CA ASP A 49 0.79 -7.77 11.71
C ASP A 49 -0.11 -8.96 12.03
N THR A 50 -0.16 -9.95 11.13
CA THR A 50 -0.99 -11.14 11.24
C THR A 50 -0.49 -12.12 12.31
N ASN A 51 0.70 -11.91 12.88
CA ASN A 51 1.22 -12.71 13.98
C ASN A 51 0.63 -12.29 15.34
N GLN A 52 -0.12 -11.18 15.39
CA GLN A 52 -0.79 -10.72 16.59
C GLN A 52 -1.96 -11.67 16.95
N LYS A 53 -1.83 -12.37 18.08
CA LYS A 53 -2.81 -13.35 18.56
C LYS A 53 -3.70 -12.73 19.63
N MET A 54 -5.01 -12.83 19.46
CA MET A 54 -6.04 -12.18 20.31
C MET A 54 -5.78 -12.27 21.82
N PHE A 55 -5.37 -13.44 22.31
CA PHE A 55 -5.14 -13.72 23.73
C PHE A 55 -3.66 -13.83 24.14
N LYS A 56 -2.71 -13.68 23.20
CA LYS A 56 -1.26 -13.81 23.49
C LYS A 56 -0.48 -12.52 23.22
N THR A 57 -1.03 -11.61 22.42
CA THR A 57 -0.43 -10.32 22.13
C THR A 57 -0.83 -9.34 23.23
N LYS A 58 0.17 -8.83 23.95
CA LYS A 58 -0.02 -7.91 25.08
C LYS A 58 -0.54 -6.54 24.63
N HIS A 59 -0.05 -6.04 23.49
CA HIS A 59 -0.45 -4.77 22.90
C HIS A 59 -0.64 -4.95 21.40
N ARG A 60 -1.82 -4.59 20.91
CA ARG A 60 -2.18 -4.71 19.50
C ARG A 60 -1.97 -3.40 18.76
N SER A 61 -1.60 -3.50 17.49
CA SER A 61 -1.34 -2.37 16.60
C SER A 61 -1.79 -2.65 15.17
N GLY A 62 -2.30 -1.62 14.51
CA GLY A 62 -2.70 -1.67 13.12
C GLY A 62 -3.03 -0.29 12.57
N VAL A 63 -2.90 -0.11 11.27
CA VAL A 63 -3.18 1.18 10.61
C VAL A 63 -4.32 1.03 9.62
N GLN A 64 -5.23 2.00 9.66
CA GLN A 64 -6.26 2.23 8.67
C GLN A 64 -5.88 3.49 7.89
N ILE A 65 -5.94 3.41 6.57
CA ILE A 65 -5.48 4.48 5.68
C ILE A 65 -6.63 4.83 4.77
N LYS A 66 -6.90 6.12 4.59
CA LYS A 66 -7.72 6.64 3.48
C LYS A 66 -6.81 7.46 2.59
N GLY A 67 -6.90 7.25 1.29
CA GLY A 67 -6.00 7.89 0.35
C GLY A 67 -6.56 7.98 -1.05
N LYS A 68 -5.68 8.43 -1.95
CA LYS A 68 -5.92 8.39 -3.39
C LYS A 68 -4.86 7.57 -4.09
N THR A 69 -5.28 6.72 -5.01
CA THR A 69 -4.39 6.02 -5.94
C THR A 69 -4.14 6.86 -7.19
N MET A 70 -2.96 6.69 -7.78
CA MET A 70 -2.59 7.24 -9.07
C MET A 70 -1.57 6.33 -9.76
N GLN A 71 -1.50 6.37 -11.08
CA GLN A 71 -0.42 5.73 -11.82
C GLN A 71 0.93 6.35 -11.41
N ALA A 72 1.97 5.53 -11.29
CA ALA A 72 3.31 6.02 -10.97
C ALA A 72 3.87 6.91 -12.09
N SER A 73 4.40 8.07 -11.70
CA SER A 73 5.31 8.84 -12.55
C SER A 73 6.69 8.18 -12.62
N ASP A 74 7.56 8.64 -13.52
CA ASP A 74 8.93 8.10 -13.63
C ASP A 74 9.72 8.23 -12.31
N LYS A 75 9.51 9.32 -11.55
CA LYS A 75 10.09 9.49 -10.21
C LYS A 75 9.58 8.44 -9.22
N ASN A 76 8.27 8.17 -9.25
CA ASN A 76 7.65 7.16 -8.38
C ASN A 76 8.09 5.74 -8.75
N LEU A 77 8.29 5.46 -10.04
CA LEU A 77 8.81 4.17 -10.50
C LEU A 77 10.21 3.90 -9.94
N LYS A 78 11.09 4.91 -9.98
CA LYS A 78 12.42 4.80 -9.37
C LYS A 78 12.33 4.51 -7.87
N LYS A 79 11.50 5.24 -7.12
CA LYS A 79 11.27 4.98 -5.70
C LYS A 79 10.76 3.55 -5.46
N ALA A 80 9.77 3.08 -6.21
CA ALA A 80 9.23 1.72 -6.08
C ALA A 80 10.31 0.65 -6.33
N LEU A 81 11.14 0.86 -7.36
CA LEU A 81 12.25 -0.01 -7.69
C LEU A 81 13.31 -0.07 -6.58
N ASP A 82 13.65 1.09 -6.04
CA ASP A 82 14.59 1.20 -4.93
C ASP A 82 14.05 0.44 -3.71
N ILE A 83 12.78 0.64 -3.33
CA ILE A 83 12.17 -0.09 -2.20
C ILE A 83 12.19 -1.60 -2.46
N TRP A 84 11.88 -2.05 -3.67
CA TRP A 84 11.82 -3.48 -4.01
C TRP A 84 13.17 -4.18 -4.03
N SER A 85 14.21 -3.49 -4.51
CA SER A 85 15.57 -4.01 -4.49
C SER A 85 16.12 -4.19 -3.08
N HIS A 86 15.80 -3.25 -2.18
CA HIS A 86 16.18 -3.36 -0.76
C HIS A 86 15.45 -4.50 -0.04
N ALA A 87 14.15 -4.65 -0.30
CA ALA A 87 13.32 -5.67 0.34
C ALA A 87 13.64 -7.09 -0.15
N ASN A 88 14.18 -7.25 -1.37
CA ASN A 88 14.37 -8.55 -2.00
C ASN A 88 15.74 -8.66 -2.65
N LYS A 89 16.79 -8.70 -1.82
CA LYS A 89 18.19 -8.83 -2.28
C LYS A 89 18.44 -10.08 -3.14
N GLU A 90 17.62 -11.12 -2.99
CA GLU A 90 17.67 -12.36 -3.78
C GLU A 90 16.85 -12.30 -5.09
N MET A 91 15.99 -11.29 -5.28
CA MET A 91 15.34 -11.10 -6.57
C MET A 91 16.39 -10.58 -7.56
N SER A 92 16.85 -11.49 -8.42
CA SER A 92 17.95 -11.29 -9.35
C SER A 92 17.91 -9.93 -10.08
N GLU A 93 19.09 -9.39 -10.39
CA GLU A 93 19.29 -8.25 -11.31
C GLU A 93 18.51 -8.42 -12.64
N LYS A 94 18.25 -9.66 -13.05
CA LYS A 94 17.46 -10.01 -14.25
C LYS A 94 15.98 -9.65 -14.11
N PHE A 95 15.39 -9.77 -12.91
CA PHE A 95 14.04 -9.29 -12.62
C PHE A 95 14.03 -7.75 -12.75
N PHE A 96 14.97 -7.06 -12.10
CA PHE A 96 15.11 -5.59 -12.19
C PHE A 96 15.39 -5.06 -13.60
N LYS A 97 16.16 -5.80 -14.41
CA LYS A 97 16.43 -5.47 -15.81
C LYS A 97 15.21 -5.65 -16.71
N ASN A 98 14.32 -6.61 -16.41
CA ASN A 98 13.03 -6.75 -17.09
C ASN A 98 11.99 -5.73 -16.56
N ILE A 99 12.11 -5.30 -15.31
CA ILE A 99 11.26 -4.25 -14.73
C ILE A 99 11.50 -2.89 -15.41
N SER A 100 12.77 -2.53 -15.69
CA SER A 100 13.13 -1.27 -16.33
C SER A 100 12.70 -1.18 -17.81
N GLN A 101 12.28 -2.29 -18.43
CA GLN A 101 11.85 -2.35 -19.82
C GLN A 101 10.33 -2.13 -19.95
N ASN A 102 9.83 -0.91 -19.72
CA ASN A 102 8.46 -0.40 -20.02
C ASN A 102 7.22 -1.19 -19.52
N ILE A 103 7.34 -2.45 -19.11
CA ILE A 103 6.24 -3.34 -18.70
C ILE A 103 5.65 -2.89 -17.36
N TRP A 104 6.43 -2.16 -16.56
CA TRP A 104 6.02 -1.73 -15.22
C TRP A 104 5.44 -0.32 -15.16
N LYS A 105 5.63 0.51 -16.20
CA LYS A 105 5.12 1.89 -16.19
C LYS A 105 3.60 1.92 -15.95
N ASP A 106 2.90 0.98 -16.58
CA ASP A 106 1.43 0.86 -16.46
C ASP A 106 0.99 -0.05 -15.31
N ARG A 107 1.94 -0.63 -14.55
CA ARG A 107 1.65 -1.58 -13.48
C ARG A 107 1.90 -1.06 -12.08
N VAL A 108 2.66 0.02 -11.93
CA VAL A 108 2.92 0.60 -10.61
C VAL A 108 1.90 1.69 -10.30
N PHE A 109 1.18 1.48 -9.22
CA PHE A 109 0.27 2.45 -8.64
C PHE A 109 0.84 2.99 -7.33
N VAL A 110 0.57 4.26 -7.05
CA VAL A 110 0.94 4.92 -5.81
C VAL A 110 -0.31 5.31 -5.06
N ILE A 111 -0.43 4.86 -3.82
CA ILE A 111 -1.46 5.35 -2.89
C ILE A 111 -0.82 6.44 -2.04
N LYS A 112 -1.37 7.65 -2.14
CA LYS A 112 -1.04 8.78 -1.29
C LYS A 112 -2.06 8.88 -0.15
N PRO A 113 -1.64 8.69 1.12
CA PRO A 113 -2.53 8.89 2.24
C PRO A 113 -3.04 10.32 2.32
N LYS A 114 -4.28 10.46 2.76
CA LYS A 114 -4.89 11.72 3.22
C LYS A 114 -5.16 11.68 4.71
N GLU A 115 -5.47 10.49 5.20
CA GLU A 115 -5.73 10.22 6.60
C GLU A 115 -5.13 8.85 6.95
N ILE A 116 -4.39 8.80 8.05
CA ILE A 116 -3.94 7.55 8.66
C ILE A 116 -4.51 7.53 10.08
N LYS A 117 -5.32 6.52 10.39
CA LYS A 117 -5.74 6.21 11.75
C LYS A 117 -4.92 5.04 12.25
N TRP A 118 -4.07 5.29 13.23
CA TRP A 118 -3.23 4.28 13.85
C TRP A 118 -3.88 3.82 15.15
N PHE A 119 -4.29 2.56 15.18
CA PHE A 119 -4.65 1.86 16.41
C PHE A 119 -3.38 1.31 17.06
N ASN A 120 -3.14 1.63 18.33
CA ASN A 120 -2.02 1.13 19.10
C ASN A 120 -2.33 1.19 20.59
N GLU A 121 -2.50 0.02 21.21
CA GLU A 121 -2.87 -0.08 22.63
C GLU A 121 -1.74 0.34 23.58
N GLU A 122 -0.48 0.20 23.16
CA GLU A 122 0.67 0.60 23.96
C GLU A 122 0.86 2.11 23.97
N LEU A 123 0.72 2.75 22.80
CA LEU A 123 0.99 4.19 22.64
C LEU A 123 -0.18 5.08 23.05
N TYR A 124 -1.42 4.63 22.91
CA TYR A 124 -2.60 5.49 23.01
C TYR A 124 -3.56 5.14 24.15
N GLY A 125 -3.25 4.14 24.98
CA GLY A 125 -4.04 3.83 26.17
C GLY A 125 -5.53 3.65 25.89
N GLU A 126 -6.38 4.33 26.65
CA GLU A 126 -7.85 4.23 26.56
C GLU A 126 -8.45 4.72 25.23
N ASP A 127 -7.83 5.74 24.59
CA ASP A 127 -8.28 6.21 23.27
C ASP A 127 -8.03 5.16 22.19
N GLY A 128 -7.02 4.31 22.40
CA GLY A 128 -6.60 3.21 21.53
C GLY A 128 -6.12 3.62 20.14
N THR A 129 -6.33 4.87 19.71
CA THR A 129 -6.06 5.32 18.35
C THR A 129 -5.59 6.77 18.27
N LYS A 130 -4.81 7.10 17.24
CA LYS A 130 -4.49 8.47 16.83
C LYS A 130 -4.71 8.64 15.33
N THR A 131 -5.24 9.80 14.93
CA THR A 131 -5.47 10.13 13.52
C THR A 131 -4.51 11.22 13.05
N PHE A 132 -3.87 10.98 11.92
CA PHE A 132 -2.97 11.88 11.21
C PHE A 132 -3.62 12.28 9.90
N LYS A 133 -3.60 13.58 9.56
CA LYS A 133 -4.16 14.13 8.32
C LYS A 133 -3.04 14.85 7.55
N PHE A 134 -3.09 14.74 6.22
CA PHE A 134 -2.07 15.22 5.28
C PHE A 134 -2.70 16.07 4.17
#